data_AF-A0A517TEP7-F1
#
_entry.id   AF-A0A517TEP7-F1
#
_cell.length_a   1.000
_cell.length_b   1.000
_cell.length_c   1.000
_cell.angle_alpha   90.00
_cell.angle_beta   90.00
_cell.angle_gamma   90.00
#
_symmetry.space_group_name_H-M   'P 1'
#
loop_
_entity.id
_entity.type
_entity.pdbx_description
1 polymer ?
#
loop_
_entity_poly.entity_id
_entity_poly.type
_entity_poly.pdbx_seq_one_letter_code
_entity_poly.pdbx_strand_id
1 'polypeptide(L)'
;MGEVNTSPRQCVIVMASKTRNTKFLLSDERLRRHLTELRFDSVGDYIEWCRANRFATKLIKSFTQLRRERELRSRQLADDRLSRKQRARKNRAWRIAQICKGVKLDEDDDPVLAHLMHLLEHDCHVPNVGTENRRIHRGALRRLLIRIDDTYAKLLDAGESISGLRLNGPNAYIEVLTVLAAYAHFWIRPAEEWVPPSHNSRRQFSSLVRHLFVKYEMPTFLESVWFAPAIEESAKWRRLFLHVARGENVRHFDLPVVYTKRMAHEFMRAPADLSISQAIRWGQVLGLGGDRPLARAILGTRLSYEFEHEEFWLSVIRWFIQNPIVPAEVGGIVDYLHNQRFVIERVRRQPGDEAARPPQPNLSMKGRSPEVLLRQVEQWHAQLAELQHCPMRSWPPCGIPGIEWKDPHVPENKPRYWTIHELLTTRDLVREGQKMHHCVASYDDECFTGDSAIFTMEIDSFAGLEKAVTIEVSLDDREIIQVRGKCNRVMTDEEHVVLTHWAKRTGLKISPYVRSEEYV
;
A
#
# COMPACT_ATOMS: atom_id res chain seq x y z
N MET A 1 -73.75 7.38 63.75
CA MET A 1 -73.59 7.56 65.21
C MET A 1 -72.34 6.79 65.63
N GLY A 2 -71.42 7.46 66.33
CA GLY A 2 -70.40 6.81 67.16
C GLY A 2 -69.06 6.51 66.48
N GLU A 3 -68.20 7.53 66.39
CA GLU A 3 -66.76 7.31 66.54
C GLU A 3 -66.47 6.86 67.98
N VAL A 4 -65.76 5.74 68.15
CA VAL A 4 -64.79 5.59 69.24
C VAL A 4 -63.51 4.99 68.67
N ASN A 5 -62.47 5.78 68.87
CA ASN A 5 -61.09 5.66 68.48
C ASN A 5 -60.39 4.56 69.32
N THR A 6 -59.69 3.62 68.67
CA THR A 6 -58.64 2.82 69.33
C THR A 6 -57.32 3.00 68.58
N SER A 7 -56.31 3.31 69.39
CA SER A 7 -55.01 3.89 69.06
C SER A 7 -54.11 3.05 68.12
N PRO A 8 -53.41 3.69 67.16
CA PRO A 8 -52.46 3.06 66.26
C PRO A 8 -51.04 3.05 66.86
N ARG A 9 -50.63 1.99 67.56
CA ARG A 9 -49.25 1.91 68.09
C ARG A 9 -48.49 0.59 67.91
N GLN A 10 -48.96 -0.36 67.08
CA GLN A 10 -48.21 -1.62 66.88
C GLN A 10 -47.85 -2.01 65.44
N CYS A 11 -48.24 -1.25 64.41
CA CYS A 11 -47.96 -1.65 63.01
C CYS A 11 -46.77 -0.93 62.33
N VAL A 12 -46.10 0.03 63.00
CA VAL A 12 -45.03 0.84 62.36
C VAL A 12 -43.60 0.32 62.64
N ILE A 13 -43.42 -0.61 63.58
CA ILE A 13 -42.08 -1.04 64.02
C ILE A 13 -41.48 -2.14 63.12
N VAL A 14 -42.29 -2.90 62.36
CA VAL A 14 -41.78 -4.00 61.52
C VAL A 14 -41.39 -3.57 60.10
N MET A 15 -41.94 -2.47 59.57
CA MET A 15 -41.54 -1.95 58.25
C MET A 15 -40.37 -0.98 58.30
N ALA A 16 -40.15 -0.26 59.40
CA ALA A 16 -39.02 0.68 59.53
C ALA A 16 -37.65 -0.01 59.73
N SER A 17 -37.62 -1.27 60.16
CA SER A 17 -36.37 -2.01 60.40
C SER A 17 -35.76 -2.60 59.13
N LYS A 18 -36.56 -2.97 58.13
CA LYS A 18 -36.07 -3.47 56.83
C LYS A 18 -35.49 -2.36 55.93
N THR A 19 -36.11 -1.17 55.92
CA THR A 19 -35.66 -0.03 55.10
C THR A 19 -34.49 0.76 55.73
N ARG A 20 -34.34 0.75 57.06
CA ARG A 20 -33.14 1.31 57.72
C ARG A 20 -31.91 0.45 57.43
N ASN A 21 -32.05 -0.87 57.37
CA ASN A 21 -30.92 -1.79 57.16
C ASN A 21 -30.37 -1.75 55.72
N THR A 22 -31.22 -1.56 54.71
CA THR A 22 -30.78 -1.36 53.32
C THR A 22 -30.10 -0.02 53.07
N LYS A 23 -30.56 1.07 53.72
CA LYS A 23 -29.88 2.38 53.65
C LYS A 23 -28.51 2.40 54.36
N PHE A 24 -28.36 1.69 55.49
CA PHE A 24 -27.10 1.61 56.24
C PHE A 24 -26.04 0.69 55.60
N LEU A 25 -26.47 -0.32 54.84
CA LEU A 25 -25.57 -1.24 54.13
C LEU A 25 -25.12 -0.69 52.76
N LEU A 26 -25.89 0.22 52.15
CA LEU A 26 -25.44 0.99 51.00
C LEU A 26 -24.35 2.01 51.35
N SER A 27 -24.22 2.45 52.61
CA SER A 27 -23.08 3.29 53.06
C SER A 27 -21.77 2.52 53.26
N ASP A 28 -21.76 1.19 53.15
CA ASP A 28 -20.54 0.40 53.22
C ASP A 28 -19.78 0.46 51.89
N GLU A 29 -18.74 1.30 51.84
CA GLU A 29 -17.85 1.49 50.70
C GLU A 29 -17.24 0.16 50.22
N ARG A 30 -17.02 -0.79 51.14
CA ARG A 30 -16.48 -2.11 50.81
C ARG A 30 -17.48 -2.97 50.05
N LEU A 31 -18.76 -2.93 50.43
CA LEU A 31 -19.82 -3.65 49.73
C LEU A 31 -20.07 -3.03 48.35
N ARG A 32 -20.12 -1.70 48.25
CA ARG A 32 -20.26 -0.99 46.97
C ARG A 32 -19.14 -1.37 45.99
N ARG A 33 -17.88 -1.28 46.42
CA ARG A 33 -16.73 -1.70 45.60
C ARG A 33 -16.84 -3.14 45.15
N HIS A 34 -17.28 -4.04 46.03
CA HIS A 34 -17.46 -5.45 45.68
C HIS A 34 -18.57 -5.67 44.64
N LEU A 35 -19.71 -4.99 44.77
CA LEU A 35 -20.79 -5.06 43.78
C LEU A 35 -20.35 -4.51 42.41
N THR A 36 -19.60 -3.40 42.40
CA THR A 36 -19.01 -2.83 41.18
C THR A 36 -18.02 -3.82 40.53
N GLU A 37 -17.13 -4.43 41.30
CA GLU A 37 -16.17 -5.44 40.80
C GLU A 37 -16.89 -6.66 40.20
N LEU A 38 -18.02 -7.07 40.79
CA LEU A 38 -18.83 -8.18 40.31
C LEU A 38 -19.81 -7.80 39.18
N ARG A 39 -19.92 -6.49 38.85
CA ARG A 39 -20.88 -5.94 37.88
C ARG A 39 -22.33 -6.27 38.23
N PHE A 40 -22.74 -5.95 39.45
CA PHE A 40 -24.15 -5.96 39.84
C PHE A 40 -24.62 -4.53 40.09
N ASP A 41 -25.71 -4.15 39.42
CA ASP A 41 -26.31 -2.82 39.53
C ASP A 41 -27.21 -2.69 40.76
N SER A 42 -27.60 -3.82 41.38
CA SER A 42 -28.38 -3.86 42.60
C SER A 42 -27.91 -4.91 43.61
N VAL A 43 -28.19 -4.65 44.88
CA VAL A 43 -27.97 -5.61 45.98
C VAL A 43 -28.88 -6.84 45.83
N GLY A 44 -30.06 -6.67 45.20
CA GLY A 44 -31.00 -7.75 44.94
C GLY A 44 -30.41 -8.80 44.00
N ASP A 45 -29.89 -8.37 42.85
CA ASP A 45 -29.27 -9.24 41.85
C ASP A 45 -28.07 -10.01 42.43
N TYR A 46 -27.29 -9.34 43.28
CA TYR A 46 -26.18 -9.96 43.99
C TYR A 46 -26.62 -11.04 44.98
N ILE A 47 -27.69 -10.82 45.75
CA ILE A 47 -28.22 -11.80 46.70
C ILE A 47 -28.77 -13.02 45.95
N GLU A 48 -29.48 -12.80 44.85
CA GLU A 48 -30.00 -13.88 44.00
C GLU A 48 -28.87 -14.69 43.37
N TRP A 49 -27.84 -14.01 42.85
CA TRP A 49 -26.64 -14.66 42.35
C TRP A 49 -25.90 -15.46 43.43
N CYS A 50 -25.78 -14.93 44.64
CA CYS A 50 -25.21 -15.66 45.77
C CYS A 50 -26.01 -16.93 46.07
N ARG A 51 -27.34 -16.85 46.09
CA ARG A 51 -28.24 -18.00 46.31
C ARG A 51 -28.06 -19.05 45.21
N ALA A 52 -28.02 -18.65 43.94
CA ALA A 52 -27.85 -19.54 42.80
C ALA A 52 -26.49 -20.27 42.81
N ASN A 53 -25.45 -19.61 43.30
CA ASN A 53 -24.08 -20.15 43.34
C ASN A 53 -23.67 -20.72 44.70
N ARG A 54 -24.63 -20.94 45.61
CA ARG A 54 -24.44 -21.51 46.96
C ARG A 54 -23.48 -20.69 47.85
N PHE A 55 -23.40 -19.38 47.64
CA PHE A 55 -22.74 -18.45 48.55
C PHE A 55 -23.69 -17.95 49.63
N ALA A 56 -23.13 -17.50 50.75
CA ALA A 56 -23.92 -16.90 51.83
C ALA A 56 -24.62 -15.63 51.32
N THR A 57 -25.90 -15.46 51.63
CA THR A 57 -26.72 -14.29 51.21
C THR A 57 -26.58 -13.08 52.12
N LYS A 58 -25.83 -13.20 53.22
CA LYS A 58 -25.52 -12.09 54.13
C LYS A 58 -24.59 -11.07 53.45
N LEU A 59 -24.82 -9.78 53.69
CA LEU A 59 -24.05 -8.69 53.05
C LEU A 59 -22.67 -8.46 53.69
N ILE A 60 -22.49 -8.82 54.97
CA ILE A 60 -21.20 -8.77 55.65
C ILE A 60 -20.51 -10.13 55.50
N LYS A 61 -19.43 -10.16 54.73
CA LYS A 61 -18.68 -11.38 54.40
C LYS A 61 -17.20 -11.25 54.74
N SER A 62 -16.58 -12.37 55.11
CA SER A 62 -15.13 -12.45 55.30
C SER A 62 -14.38 -12.21 53.98
N PHE A 63 -13.11 -11.80 54.05
CA PHE A 63 -12.29 -11.60 52.86
C PHE A 63 -12.20 -12.86 51.99
N THR A 64 -12.10 -14.04 52.60
CA THR A 64 -12.07 -15.33 51.90
C THR A 64 -13.35 -15.61 51.11
N GLN A 65 -14.51 -15.23 51.65
CA GLN A 65 -15.80 -15.37 50.95
C GLN A 65 -15.89 -14.41 49.76
N LEU A 66 -15.54 -13.14 49.96
CA LEU A 66 -15.53 -12.13 48.88
C LEU A 66 -14.54 -12.49 47.77
N ARG A 67 -13.39 -13.09 48.10
CA ARG A 67 -12.41 -13.58 47.13
C ARG A 67 -12.97 -14.71 46.27
N ARG A 68 -13.61 -15.72 46.89
CA ARG A 68 -14.25 -16.84 46.15
C ARG A 68 -15.36 -16.35 45.22
N GLU A 69 -16.12 -15.35 45.63
CA GLU A 69 -17.16 -14.72 44.82
C GLU A 69 -16.57 -14.00 43.60
N ARG A 70 -15.49 -13.23 43.79
CA ARG A 70 -14.74 -12.60 42.67
C ARG A 70 -14.18 -13.61 41.70
N GLU A 71 -13.56 -14.68 42.20
CA GLU A 71 -12.97 -15.73 41.35
C GLU A 71 -14.03 -16.43 40.51
N LEU A 72 -15.18 -16.79 41.10
CA LEU A 72 -16.27 -17.41 40.34
C LEU A 72 -16.89 -16.45 39.32
N ARG A 73 -17.18 -15.21 39.72
CA ARG A 73 -17.77 -14.21 38.82
C ARG A 73 -16.82 -13.84 37.68
N SER A 74 -15.53 -13.74 37.95
CA SER A 74 -14.51 -13.51 36.92
C SER A 74 -14.51 -14.64 35.88
N ARG A 75 -14.59 -15.91 36.32
CA ARG A 75 -14.75 -17.06 35.41
C ARG A 75 -16.06 -17.00 34.61
N GLN A 76 -17.19 -16.75 35.27
CA GLN A 76 -18.49 -16.63 34.61
C GLN A 76 -18.50 -15.50 33.56
N LEU A 77 -17.95 -14.33 33.88
CA LEU A 77 -17.83 -13.21 32.93
C LEU A 77 -16.91 -13.56 31.76
N ALA A 78 -15.86 -14.35 31.98
CA ALA A 78 -14.98 -14.83 30.91
C ALA A 78 -15.69 -15.84 29.99
N ASP A 79 -16.43 -16.79 30.57
CA ASP A 79 -17.21 -17.81 29.85
C ASP A 79 -18.38 -17.18 29.06
N ASP A 80 -19.07 -16.20 29.65
CA ASP A 80 -20.13 -15.42 28.98
C ASP A 80 -19.55 -14.61 27.81
N ARG A 81 -18.38 -13.99 28.00
CA ARG A 81 -17.68 -13.24 26.94
C ARG A 81 -17.27 -14.18 25.81
N LEU A 82 -16.75 -15.38 26.13
CA LEU A 82 -16.38 -16.39 25.14
C LEU A 82 -17.61 -16.89 24.37
N SER A 83 -18.70 -17.20 25.08
CA SER A 83 -19.97 -17.67 24.50
C SER A 83 -20.61 -16.63 23.58
N ARG A 84 -20.64 -15.35 23.98
CA ARG A 84 -21.11 -14.25 23.14
C ARG A 84 -20.27 -14.11 21.87
N LYS A 85 -18.94 -14.18 21.98
CA LYS A 85 -18.03 -14.18 20.81
C LYS A 85 -18.30 -15.37 19.88
N GLN A 86 -18.50 -16.57 20.43
CA GLN A 86 -18.81 -17.77 19.63
C GLN A 86 -20.16 -17.66 18.89
N ARG A 87 -21.19 -17.11 19.53
CA ARG A 87 -22.50 -16.88 18.89
C ARG A 87 -22.41 -15.84 17.77
N ALA A 88 -21.71 -14.73 18.01
CA ALA A 88 -21.47 -13.70 16.99
C ALA A 88 -20.71 -14.27 15.78
N ARG A 89 -19.72 -15.16 16.01
CA ARG A 89 -18.99 -15.87 14.95
C ARG A 89 -19.87 -16.82 14.15
N LYS A 90 -20.66 -17.67 14.82
CA LYS A 90 -21.61 -18.56 14.11
C LYS A 90 -22.57 -17.76 13.23
N ASN A 91 -22.97 -16.58 13.69
CA ASN A 91 -23.77 -15.65 12.89
C ASN A 91 -22.98 -15.09 11.68
N ARG A 92 -21.72 -14.66 11.86
CA ARG A 92 -20.87 -14.15 10.77
C ARG A 92 -20.55 -15.21 9.71
N ALA A 93 -20.10 -16.40 10.12
CA ALA A 93 -19.84 -17.51 9.21
C ALA A 93 -21.09 -17.95 8.43
N TRP A 94 -22.26 -17.92 9.08
CA TRP A 94 -23.54 -18.16 8.40
C TRP A 94 -23.82 -17.09 7.34
N ARG A 95 -23.66 -15.81 7.66
CA ARG A 95 -23.83 -14.69 6.70
C ARG A 95 -22.89 -14.83 5.50
N ILE A 96 -21.60 -15.07 5.73
CA ILE A 96 -20.61 -15.35 4.66
C ILE A 96 -21.11 -16.47 3.74
N ALA A 97 -21.63 -17.57 4.32
CA ALA A 97 -22.13 -18.69 3.54
C ALA A 97 -23.38 -18.35 2.71
N GLN A 98 -24.27 -17.49 3.21
CA GLN A 98 -25.45 -17.03 2.46
C GLN A 98 -25.07 -16.08 1.32
N ILE A 99 -24.20 -15.10 1.60
CA ILE A 99 -23.69 -14.16 0.60
C ILE A 99 -23.01 -14.90 -0.55
N CYS A 100 -22.13 -15.87 -0.25
CA CYS A 100 -21.48 -16.68 -1.28
C CYS A 100 -22.46 -17.58 -2.07
N LYS A 101 -23.65 -17.89 -1.53
CA LYS A 101 -24.71 -18.59 -2.27
C LYS A 101 -25.53 -17.65 -3.17
N GLY A 102 -25.33 -16.34 -3.08
CA GLY A 102 -26.09 -15.33 -3.81
C GLY A 102 -27.38 -14.89 -3.11
N VAL A 103 -27.53 -15.18 -1.82
CA VAL A 103 -28.65 -14.68 -1.03
C VAL A 103 -28.36 -13.23 -0.64
N LYS A 104 -29.27 -12.32 -0.98
CA LYS A 104 -29.23 -10.92 -0.50
C LYS A 104 -29.69 -10.90 0.96
N LEU A 105 -28.85 -10.36 1.83
CA LEU A 105 -29.20 -10.06 3.21
C LEU A 105 -29.61 -8.58 3.29
N ASP A 106 -30.60 -8.25 4.12
CA ASP A 106 -30.95 -6.84 4.39
C ASP A 106 -29.78 -6.12 5.07
N GLU A 107 -29.73 -4.78 4.95
CA GLU A 107 -28.64 -3.87 5.40
C GLU A 107 -27.68 -4.51 6.44
N ASP A 108 -26.51 -4.95 5.96
CA ASP A 108 -25.52 -5.60 6.82
C ASP A 108 -24.70 -4.54 7.58
N ASP A 109 -24.78 -4.54 8.90
CA ASP A 109 -23.95 -3.70 9.79
C ASP A 109 -22.44 -3.98 9.64
N ASP A 110 -22.05 -5.10 9.01
CA ASP A 110 -20.65 -5.41 8.71
C ASP A 110 -20.23 -4.83 7.34
N PRO A 111 -19.43 -3.74 7.31
CA PRO A 111 -19.05 -3.09 6.06
C PRO A 111 -18.23 -4.00 5.12
N VAL A 112 -17.54 -5.01 5.65
CA VAL A 112 -16.77 -5.97 4.83
C VAL A 112 -17.72 -6.92 4.11
N LEU A 113 -18.80 -7.34 4.76
CA LEU A 113 -19.80 -8.22 4.16
C LEU A 113 -20.69 -7.46 3.17
N ALA A 114 -21.04 -6.21 3.46
CA ALA A 114 -21.71 -5.32 2.51
C ALA A 114 -20.86 -5.11 1.24
N HIS A 115 -19.56 -4.88 1.39
CA HIS A 115 -18.65 -4.77 0.24
C HIS A 115 -18.54 -6.09 -0.54
N LEU A 116 -18.44 -7.23 0.15
CA LEU A 116 -18.45 -8.55 -0.49
C LEU A 116 -19.72 -8.79 -1.30
N MET A 117 -20.90 -8.42 -0.76
CA MET A 117 -22.16 -8.50 -1.49
C MET A 117 -22.11 -7.65 -2.77
N HIS A 118 -21.66 -6.40 -2.66
CA HIS A 118 -21.51 -5.50 -3.80
C HIS A 118 -20.62 -6.11 -4.91
N LEU A 119 -19.46 -6.67 -4.55
CA LEU A 119 -18.53 -7.33 -5.47
C LEU A 119 -19.16 -8.54 -6.18
N LEU A 120 -19.95 -9.35 -5.46
CA LEU A 120 -20.59 -10.54 -6.02
C LEU A 120 -21.88 -10.24 -6.81
N GLU A 121 -22.53 -9.10 -6.59
CA GLU A 121 -23.72 -8.66 -7.32
C GLU A 121 -23.38 -8.04 -8.67
N HIS A 122 -22.33 -7.22 -8.70
CA HIS A 122 -21.92 -6.53 -9.94
C HIS A 122 -21.09 -7.43 -10.84
N ASP A 123 -20.97 -8.73 -10.47
CA ASP A 123 -20.13 -9.73 -11.11
C ASP A 123 -18.81 -9.05 -11.51
N CYS A 124 -18.21 -8.27 -10.60
CA CYS A 124 -17.19 -7.28 -10.95
C CYS A 124 -16.18 -8.04 -11.80
N HIS A 125 -16.24 -7.79 -13.10
CA HIS A 125 -15.54 -8.66 -14.03
C HIS A 125 -14.09 -8.57 -13.57
N VAL A 126 -13.38 -9.69 -13.58
CA VAL A 126 -11.93 -9.58 -13.69
C VAL A 126 -11.74 -9.41 -15.20
N PRO A 127 -11.64 -8.19 -15.78
CA PRO A 127 -11.62 -8.04 -17.23
C PRO A 127 -10.73 -9.05 -17.93
N ASN A 128 -11.37 -9.74 -18.87
CA ASN A 128 -10.83 -10.43 -20.03
C ASN A 128 -9.41 -11.00 -19.87
N VAL A 129 -9.36 -12.18 -19.27
CA VAL A 129 -8.41 -13.21 -19.70
C VAL A 129 -8.87 -13.63 -21.11
N GLY A 130 -7.99 -13.58 -22.12
CA GLY A 130 -8.34 -14.09 -23.46
C GLY A 130 -9.02 -15.47 -23.38
N THR A 131 -10.06 -15.71 -24.19
CA THR A 131 -10.89 -16.93 -24.32
C THR A 131 -11.46 -17.63 -23.07
N GLU A 132 -10.97 -17.39 -21.85
CA GLU A 132 -11.41 -18.04 -20.61
C GLU A 132 -12.04 -17.01 -19.65
N ASN A 133 -13.36 -16.91 -19.70
CA ASN A 133 -14.16 -16.06 -18.82
C ASN A 133 -14.13 -16.59 -17.37
N ARG A 134 -13.11 -16.21 -16.57
CA ARG A 134 -12.93 -16.74 -15.20
C ARG A 134 -13.81 -16.01 -14.18
N ARG A 135 -15.00 -16.57 -13.94
CA ARG A 135 -15.91 -16.13 -12.87
C ARG A 135 -15.35 -16.48 -11.48
N ILE A 136 -15.72 -15.69 -10.47
CA ILE A 136 -15.37 -15.95 -9.07
C ILE A 136 -15.91 -17.32 -8.66
N HIS A 137 -15.04 -18.23 -8.20
CA HIS A 137 -15.46 -19.54 -7.72
C HIS A 137 -16.09 -19.43 -6.32
N ARG A 138 -17.38 -19.12 -6.26
CA ARG A 138 -18.15 -18.86 -5.03
C ARG A 138 -17.98 -19.94 -3.95
N GLY A 139 -17.93 -21.21 -4.33
CA GLY A 139 -17.70 -22.32 -3.39
C GLY A 139 -16.32 -22.31 -2.73
N ALA A 140 -15.28 -21.86 -3.46
CA ALA A 140 -13.91 -21.76 -2.97
C ALA A 140 -13.75 -20.50 -2.12
N LEU A 141 -14.34 -19.38 -2.57
CA LEU A 141 -14.45 -18.15 -1.81
C LEU A 141 -15.10 -18.40 -0.44
N ARG A 142 -16.22 -19.12 -0.40
CA ARG A 142 -16.90 -19.48 0.85
C ARG A 142 -15.96 -20.20 1.82
N ARG A 143 -15.27 -21.24 1.35
CA ARG A 143 -14.36 -22.05 2.19
C ARG A 143 -13.20 -21.22 2.72
N LEU A 144 -12.64 -20.36 1.87
CA LEU A 144 -11.58 -19.42 2.21
C LEU A 144 -12.03 -18.42 3.28
N LEU A 145 -13.15 -17.73 3.07
CA LEU A 145 -13.67 -16.71 3.98
C LEU A 145 -14.07 -17.29 5.34
N ILE A 146 -14.74 -18.45 5.35
CA ILE A 146 -15.05 -19.16 6.60
C ILE A 146 -13.77 -19.51 7.35
N ARG A 147 -12.72 -19.99 6.66
CA ARG A 147 -11.45 -20.30 7.32
C ARG A 147 -10.77 -19.08 7.92
N ILE A 148 -10.78 -17.96 7.20
CA ILE A 148 -10.18 -16.70 7.68
C ILE A 148 -10.92 -16.20 8.92
N ASP A 149 -12.25 -16.21 8.90
CA ASP A 149 -13.08 -15.88 10.08
C ASP A 149 -12.83 -16.86 11.24
N ASP A 150 -12.69 -18.16 10.91
CA ASP A 150 -12.51 -19.21 11.89
C ASP A 150 -11.18 -19.14 12.66
N THR A 151 -10.16 -18.59 12.01
CA THR A 151 -8.81 -18.42 12.54
C THR A 151 -8.55 -17.04 13.15
N TYR A 152 -9.55 -16.15 13.17
CA TYR A 152 -9.40 -14.75 13.61
C TYR A 152 -8.30 -14.01 12.85
N ALA A 153 -8.08 -14.37 11.58
CA ALA A 153 -7.17 -13.66 10.72
C ALA A 153 -7.74 -12.28 10.38
N LYS A 154 -6.88 -11.26 10.32
CA LYS A 154 -7.25 -9.85 10.15
C LYS A 154 -7.65 -9.48 8.72
N LEU A 155 -7.66 -10.45 7.82
CA LEU A 155 -7.96 -10.25 6.39
C LEU A 155 -9.44 -9.92 6.12
N LEU A 156 -10.30 -9.93 7.16
CA LEU A 156 -11.71 -9.51 7.14
C LEU A 156 -12.00 -8.33 8.08
N ASP A 157 -10.96 -7.63 8.55
CA ASP A 157 -11.12 -6.47 9.42
C ASP A 157 -11.36 -5.22 8.57
N ALA A 158 -12.39 -4.44 8.93
CA ALA A 158 -12.70 -3.18 8.26
C ALA A 158 -11.60 -2.15 8.55
N GLY A 159 -11.03 -1.53 7.51
CA GLY A 159 -10.12 -0.40 7.64
C GLY A 159 -8.63 -0.70 7.43
N GLU A 160 -8.22 -1.96 7.23
CA GLU A 160 -6.86 -2.26 6.76
C GLU A 160 -6.77 -2.04 5.24
N SER A 161 -6.76 -0.77 4.82
CA SER A 161 -6.27 -0.42 3.48
C SER A 161 -4.83 -0.88 3.37
N ILE A 162 -4.47 -1.54 2.25
CA ILE A 162 -3.11 -2.02 2.01
C ILE A 162 -2.20 -0.79 1.84
N SER A 163 -1.67 -0.31 2.95
CA SER A 163 -0.74 0.81 2.98
C SER A 163 0.57 0.38 2.32
N GLY A 164 0.93 1.03 1.20
CA GLY A 164 2.19 0.81 0.49
C GLY A 164 2.14 -0.03 -0.78
N LEU A 165 0.97 -0.56 -1.20
CA LEU A 165 0.80 -1.32 -2.45
C LEU A 165 -0.51 -0.97 -3.15
N ARG A 166 -0.86 0.32 -3.14
CA ARG A 166 -1.90 0.83 -4.03
C ARG A 166 -1.36 0.75 -5.45
N LEU A 167 -1.46 -0.41 -6.08
CA LEU A 167 -1.64 -0.47 -7.53
C LEU A 167 -3.08 0.02 -7.79
N ASN A 168 -3.48 0.40 -9.00
CA ASN A 168 -4.86 0.84 -9.31
C ASN A 168 -5.94 -0.26 -9.14
N GLY A 169 -5.74 -1.23 -8.22
CA GLY A 169 -6.55 -2.42 -7.99
C GLY A 169 -7.10 -2.53 -6.56
N PRO A 170 -7.39 -3.76 -6.09
CA PRO A 170 -8.01 -4.03 -4.81
C PRO A 170 -7.52 -3.21 -3.61
N ASN A 171 -8.36 -2.32 -3.08
CA ASN A 171 -8.00 -1.46 -1.94
C ASN A 171 -8.27 -2.11 -0.57
N ALA A 172 -8.91 -3.27 -0.56
CA ALA A 172 -9.20 -4.06 0.63
C ALA A 172 -8.83 -5.53 0.41
N TYR A 173 -8.44 -6.24 1.47
CA TYR A 173 -8.13 -7.67 1.38
C TYR A 173 -9.30 -8.50 0.85
N ILE A 174 -10.56 -8.11 1.13
CA ILE A 174 -11.75 -8.82 0.63
C ILE A 174 -11.79 -8.89 -0.89
N GLU A 175 -11.42 -7.80 -1.59
CA GLU A 175 -11.33 -7.77 -3.05
C GLU A 175 -10.20 -8.68 -3.56
N VAL A 176 -9.07 -8.75 -2.87
CA VAL A 176 -8.00 -9.66 -3.25
C VAL A 176 -8.42 -11.13 -3.06
N LEU A 177 -9.15 -11.43 -1.98
CA LEU A 177 -9.66 -12.77 -1.68
C LEU A 177 -10.65 -13.25 -2.75
N THR A 178 -11.46 -12.37 -3.33
CA THR A 178 -12.31 -12.74 -4.49
C THR A 178 -11.47 -13.10 -5.70
N VAL A 179 -10.36 -12.39 -5.94
CA VAL A 179 -9.43 -12.74 -7.02
C VAL A 179 -8.72 -14.06 -6.73
N LEU A 180 -8.22 -14.33 -5.51
CA LEU A 180 -7.63 -15.63 -5.18
C LEU A 180 -8.61 -16.78 -5.42
N ALA A 181 -9.90 -16.58 -5.11
CA ALA A 181 -10.95 -17.56 -5.37
C ALA A 181 -11.24 -17.76 -6.87
N ALA A 182 -11.09 -16.74 -7.72
CA ALA A 182 -11.17 -16.90 -9.18
C ALA A 182 -10.07 -17.83 -9.73
N TYR A 183 -8.94 -17.94 -9.02
CA TYR A 183 -7.83 -18.83 -9.35
C TYR A 183 -7.83 -20.15 -8.55
N ALA A 184 -8.96 -20.53 -7.93
CA ALA A 184 -9.04 -21.69 -7.04
C ALA A 184 -8.66 -23.04 -7.67
N HIS A 185 -8.76 -23.19 -8.99
CA HIS A 185 -8.32 -24.40 -9.70
C HIS A 185 -6.81 -24.62 -9.66
N PHE A 186 -6.03 -23.60 -9.29
CA PHE A 186 -4.58 -23.72 -9.08
C PHE A 186 -4.19 -23.89 -7.60
N TRP A 187 -5.16 -24.04 -6.69
CA TRP A 187 -4.84 -24.26 -5.29
C TRP A 187 -4.19 -25.62 -5.09
N ILE A 188 -2.98 -25.63 -4.52
CA ILE A 188 -2.20 -26.84 -4.24
C ILE A 188 -2.47 -27.42 -2.85
N ARG A 189 -3.08 -26.63 -1.95
CA ARG A 189 -3.49 -27.05 -0.61
C ARG A 189 -4.90 -26.54 -0.30
N PRO A 190 -5.71 -27.29 0.48
CA PRO A 190 -7.03 -26.84 0.91
C PRO A 190 -6.94 -25.55 1.72
N ALA A 191 -7.84 -24.59 1.46
CA ALA A 191 -7.87 -23.33 2.20
C ALA A 191 -8.09 -23.58 3.70
N GLU A 192 -8.88 -24.59 4.04
CA GLU A 192 -9.29 -25.02 5.37
C GLU A 192 -8.12 -25.44 6.28
N GLU A 193 -6.99 -25.84 5.70
CA GLU A 193 -5.79 -26.24 6.44
C GLU A 193 -4.86 -25.07 6.77
N TRP A 194 -5.07 -23.89 6.17
CA TRP A 194 -4.21 -22.74 6.39
C TRP A 194 -4.30 -22.22 7.83
N VAL A 195 -3.19 -21.88 8.46
CA VAL A 195 -3.13 -21.29 9.81
C VAL A 195 -2.37 -19.97 9.75
N PRO A 196 -2.92 -18.86 10.29
CA PRO A 196 -2.23 -17.58 10.29
C PRO A 196 -0.96 -17.63 11.17
N PRO A 197 0.22 -17.22 10.65
CA PRO A 197 1.47 -17.35 11.38
C PRO A 197 1.75 -16.19 12.36
N SER A 198 0.98 -15.09 12.28
CA SER A 198 1.20 -13.90 13.10
C SER A 198 -0.06 -13.04 13.19
N HIS A 199 -0.01 -11.97 14.00
CA HIS A 199 -1.07 -10.95 14.08
C HIS A 199 -0.92 -9.80 13.07
N ASN A 200 0.05 -9.87 12.14
CA ASN A 200 0.25 -8.88 11.09
C ASN A 200 -0.45 -9.34 9.80
N SER A 201 -1.38 -8.55 9.28
CA SER A 201 -2.19 -8.94 8.11
C SER A 201 -1.40 -9.13 6.84
N ARG A 202 -0.37 -8.30 6.58
CA ARG A 202 0.53 -8.46 5.43
C ARG A 202 1.22 -9.83 5.46
N ARG A 203 1.73 -10.24 6.63
CA ARG A 203 2.33 -11.56 6.85
C ARG A 203 1.30 -12.69 6.76
N GLN A 204 0.08 -12.48 7.24
CA GLN A 204 -1.02 -13.43 7.07
C GLN A 204 -1.36 -13.63 5.60
N PHE A 205 -1.50 -12.56 4.83
CA PHE A 205 -1.77 -12.60 3.40
C PHE A 205 -0.66 -13.33 2.62
N SER A 206 0.60 -12.96 2.86
CA SER A 206 1.74 -13.64 2.23
C SER A 206 1.75 -15.15 2.52
N SER A 207 1.50 -15.53 3.78
CA SER A 207 1.36 -16.94 4.17
C SER A 207 0.19 -17.64 3.48
N LEU A 208 -0.96 -16.97 3.37
CA LEU A 208 -2.14 -17.51 2.70
C LEU A 208 -1.89 -17.75 1.20
N VAL A 209 -1.35 -16.76 0.49
CA VAL A 209 -1.02 -16.89 -0.93
C VAL A 209 -0.03 -18.03 -1.15
N ARG A 210 1.00 -18.13 -0.31
CA ARG A 210 1.97 -19.22 -0.38
C ARG A 210 1.34 -20.58 -0.12
N HIS A 211 0.50 -20.69 0.91
CA HIS A 211 -0.23 -21.92 1.20
C HIS A 211 -1.10 -22.37 0.03
N LEU A 212 -1.83 -21.43 -0.59
CA LEU A 212 -2.73 -21.75 -1.69
C LEU A 212 -2.00 -22.13 -2.97
N PHE A 213 -0.92 -21.44 -3.36
CA PHE A 213 -0.38 -21.57 -4.72
C PHE A 213 1.05 -22.10 -4.80
N VAL A 214 1.86 -21.96 -3.75
CA VAL A 214 3.32 -22.01 -3.86
C VAL A 214 3.89 -23.32 -3.33
N LYS A 215 4.54 -24.08 -4.22
CA LYS A 215 5.22 -25.34 -3.87
C LYS A 215 6.69 -25.16 -3.47
N TYR A 216 7.36 -24.16 -4.04
CA TYR A 216 8.80 -23.90 -3.88
C TYR A 216 9.07 -22.48 -3.37
N GLU A 217 10.33 -22.06 -3.32
CA GLU A 217 10.67 -20.70 -2.91
C GLU A 217 10.02 -19.64 -3.83
N MET A 218 9.44 -18.60 -3.23
CA MET A 218 8.74 -17.51 -3.93
C MET A 218 9.17 -16.17 -3.36
N PRO A 219 9.71 -15.26 -4.19
CA PRO A 219 10.08 -13.92 -3.76
C PRO A 219 8.83 -13.11 -3.41
N THR A 220 8.93 -12.29 -2.37
CA THR A 220 7.78 -11.54 -1.83
C THR A 220 7.26 -10.47 -2.78
N PHE A 221 8.12 -9.91 -3.64
CA PHE A 221 7.72 -8.86 -4.58
C PHE A 221 6.66 -9.35 -5.58
N LEU A 222 6.71 -10.63 -5.96
CA LEU A 222 5.73 -11.26 -6.86
C LEU A 222 4.32 -11.36 -6.25
N GLU A 223 4.18 -11.27 -4.93
CA GLU A 223 2.86 -11.30 -4.28
C GLU A 223 2.02 -10.04 -4.58
N SER A 224 2.66 -8.95 -5.04
CA SER A 224 2.01 -7.69 -5.43
C SER A 224 0.98 -7.88 -6.55
N VAL A 225 1.15 -8.88 -7.43
CA VAL A 225 0.24 -9.15 -8.56
C VAL A 225 -1.22 -9.36 -8.14
N TRP A 226 -1.42 -9.86 -6.92
CA TRP A 226 -2.75 -10.17 -6.42
C TRP A 226 -3.54 -8.89 -6.09
N PHE A 227 -2.85 -7.79 -5.84
CA PHE A 227 -3.38 -6.45 -5.57
C PHE A 227 -3.50 -5.58 -6.82
N ALA A 228 -2.98 -6.03 -7.95
CA ALA A 228 -3.05 -5.30 -9.21
C ALA A 228 -4.51 -5.24 -9.73
N PRO A 229 -4.89 -4.20 -10.52
CA PRO A 229 -6.19 -4.15 -11.15
C PRO A 229 -6.43 -5.37 -12.04
N ALA A 230 -7.69 -5.58 -12.40
CA ALA A 230 -8.06 -6.68 -13.27
C ALA A 230 -7.92 -6.29 -14.75
N ILE A 231 -6.73 -5.92 -15.19
CA ILE A 231 -6.41 -5.63 -16.60
C ILE A 231 -5.57 -6.76 -17.22
N GLU A 232 -5.47 -6.80 -18.55
CA GLU A 232 -4.76 -7.85 -19.30
C GLU A 232 -3.29 -8.00 -18.83
N GLU A 233 -2.60 -6.89 -18.62
CA GLU A 233 -1.22 -6.89 -18.16
C GLU A 233 -1.08 -7.53 -16.76
N SER A 234 -1.96 -7.16 -15.83
CA SER A 234 -2.01 -7.75 -14.50
C SER A 234 -2.34 -9.25 -14.54
N ALA A 235 -3.15 -9.69 -15.50
CA ALA A 235 -3.40 -11.11 -15.72
C ALA A 235 -2.16 -11.85 -16.24
N LYS A 236 -1.38 -11.25 -17.14
CA LYS A 236 -0.06 -11.77 -17.56
C LYS A 236 0.86 -11.95 -16.35
N TRP A 237 0.93 -10.97 -15.47
CA TRP A 237 1.76 -11.05 -14.27
C TRP A 237 1.27 -12.08 -13.22
N ARG A 238 -0.05 -12.29 -13.08
CA ARG A 238 -0.57 -13.42 -12.29
C ARG A 238 -0.21 -14.78 -12.89
N ARG A 239 -0.19 -14.92 -14.23
CA ARG A 239 0.29 -16.13 -14.90
C ARG A 239 1.78 -16.37 -14.61
N LEU A 240 2.59 -15.31 -14.60
CA LEU A 240 4.01 -15.40 -14.19
C LEU A 240 4.13 -15.90 -12.75
N PHE A 241 3.35 -15.35 -11.82
CA PHE A 241 3.35 -15.82 -10.43
C PHE A 241 3.06 -17.34 -10.36
N LEU A 242 2.03 -17.80 -11.06
CA LEU A 242 1.64 -19.21 -11.06
C LEU A 242 2.67 -20.13 -11.73
N HIS A 243 3.32 -19.66 -12.80
CA HIS A 243 4.44 -20.32 -13.46
C HIS A 243 5.59 -20.58 -12.48
N VAL A 244 6.04 -19.53 -11.80
CA VAL A 244 7.10 -19.61 -10.79
C VAL A 244 6.67 -20.45 -9.58
N ALA A 245 5.41 -20.33 -9.14
CA ALA A 245 4.88 -21.07 -8.00
C ALA A 245 4.92 -22.60 -8.18
N ARG A 246 4.85 -23.08 -9.43
CA ARG A 246 5.00 -24.49 -9.82
C ARG A 246 6.46 -24.95 -9.94
N GLY A 247 7.42 -24.04 -9.77
CA GLY A 247 8.84 -24.31 -9.92
C GLY A 247 9.34 -24.22 -11.36
N GLU A 248 8.55 -23.67 -12.27
CA GLU A 248 8.98 -23.43 -13.64
C GLU A 248 9.93 -22.23 -13.70
N ASN A 249 10.94 -22.29 -14.56
CA ASN A 249 11.94 -21.23 -14.64
C ASN A 249 11.37 -20.00 -15.34
N VAL A 250 11.51 -18.82 -14.74
CA VAL A 250 11.00 -17.54 -15.27
C VAL A 250 11.51 -17.22 -16.69
N ARG A 251 12.68 -17.73 -17.09
CA ARG A 251 13.21 -17.55 -18.46
C ARG A 251 12.35 -18.19 -19.56
N HIS A 252 11.49 -19.14 -19.20
CA HIS A 252 10.58 -19.83 -20.11
C HIS A 252 9.22 -19.14 -20.21
N PHE A 253 9.03 -18.08 -19.42
CA PHE A 253 7.86 -17.22 -19.50
C PHE A 253 8.06 -16.14 -20.57
N ASP A 254 6.96 -15.64 -21.13
CA ASP A 254 6.94 -14.53 -22.10
C ASP A 254 7.27 -13.19 -21.40
N LEU A 255 8.55 -12.94 -21.17
CA LEU A 255 9.07 -11.69 -20.59
C LEU A 255 9.37 -10.66 -21.68
N PRO A 256 9.33 -9.35 -21.36
CA PRO A 256 9.69 -8.29 -22.31
C PRO A 256 11.18 -8.31 -22.72
N VAL A 257 12.00 -9.11 -22.05
CA VAL A 257 13.43 -9.27 -22.33
C VAL A 257 13.81 -10.75 -22.35
N VAL A 258 14.76 -11.12 -23.21
CA VAL A 258 15.25 -12.51 -23.31
C VAL A 258 16.14 -12.83 -22.11
N TYR A 259 15.69 -13.78 -21.29
CA TYR A 259 16.37 -14.15 -20.05
C TYR A 259 17.36 -15.31 -20.21
N THR A 260 18.55 -15.12 -19.63
CA THR A 260 19.48 -16.21 -19.36
C THR A 260 19.14 -16.91 -18.03
N LYS A 261 19.73 -18.09 -17.79
CA LYS A 261 19.60 -18.78 -16.49
C LYS A 261 20.10 -17.92 -15.31
N ARG A 262 21.19 -17.16 -15.52
CA ARG A 262 21.74 -16.28 -14.49
C ARG A 262 20.80 -15.10 -14.19
N MET A 263 20.18 -14.51 -15.20
CA MET A 263 19.18 -13.45 -15.01
C MET A 263 17.96 -13.94 -14.24
N ALA A 264 17.47 -15.13 -14.57
CA ALA A 264 16.38 -15.78 -13.84
C ALA A 264 16.71 -16.00 -12.36
N HIS A 265 17.96 -16.40 -12.04
CA HIS A 265 18.42 -16.54 -10.66
C HIS A 265 18.40 -15.21 -9.91
N GLU A 266 18.91 -14.14 -10.51
CA GLU A 266 18.93 -12.81 -9.88
C GLU A 266 17.53 -12.19 -9.75
N PHE A 267 16.63 -12.45 -10.71
CA PHE A 267 15.21 -12.09 -10.61
C PHE A 267 14.54 -12.71 -9.39
N MET A 268 14.78 -14.01 -9.14
CA MET A 268 14.22 -14.70 -7.96
C MET A 268 14.77 -14.18 -6.63
N ARG A 269 15.89 -13.45 -6.66
CA ARG A 269 16.54 -12.81 -5.51
C ARG A 269 16.33 -11.30 -5.47
N ALA A 270 15.47 -10.77 -6.33
CA ALA A 270 15.17 -9.36 -6.36
C ALA A 270 14.58 -8.91 -5.01
N PRO A 271 14.94 -7.70 -4.54
CA PRO A 271 14.41 -7.16 -3.28
C PRO A 271 12.88 -7.08 -3.25
N ALA A 272 12.32 -7.11 -2.03
CA ALA A 272 10.87 -7.16 -1.81
C ALA A 272 10.13 -5.88 -2.23
N ASP A 273 10.82 -4.76 -2.28
CA ASP A 273 10.33 -3.44 -2.67
C ASP A 273 10.19 -3.30 -4.19
N LEU A 274 10.63 -4.28 -4.99
CA LEU A 274 10.61 -4.15 -6.44
C LEU A 274 9.23 -4.40 -7.07
N SER A 275 8.85 -3.64 -8.10
CA SER A 275 7.79 -4.09 -9.01
C SER A 275 8.30 -5.23 -9.89
N ILE A 276 7.40 -5.85 -10.66
CA ILE A 276 7.79 -6.95 -11.56
C ILE A 276 8.67 -6.45 -12.70
N SER A 277 8.30 -5.35 -13.34
CA SER A 277 9.10 -4.70 -14.39
C SER A 277 10.50 -4.38 -13.87
N GLN A 278 10.58 -3.82 -12.67
CA GLN A 278 11.86 -3.50 -12.08
C GLN A 278 12.65 -4.74 -11.65
N ALA A 279 12.00 -5.80 -11.16
CA ALA A 279 12.65 -7.08 -10.90
C ALA A 279 13.17 -7.71 -12.20
N ILE A 280 12.45 -7.55 -13.32
CA ILE A 280 12.90 -7.98 -14.64
C ILE A 280 14.19 -7.26 -15.03
N ARG A 281 14.23 -5.93 -14.89
CA ARG A 281 15.44 -5.14 -15.18
C ARG A 281 16.57 -5.43 -14.18
N TRP A 282 16.26 -5.64 -12.90
CA TRP A 282 17.22 -6.05 -11.86
C TRP A 282 17.92 -7.37 -12.21
N GLY A 283 17.13 -8.40 -12.54
CA GLY A 283 17.66 -9.70 -12.96
C GLY A 283 18.51 -9.59 -14.22
N GLN A 284 18.14 -8.70 -15.14
CA GLN A 284 18.91 -8.45 -16.34
C GLN A 284 20.28 -7.83 -16.05
N VAL A 285 20.34 -6.74 -15.27
CA VAL A 285 21.59 -6.02 -14.95
C VAL A 285 22.56 -6.94 -14.20
N LEU A 286 22.11 -7.57 -13.11
CA LEU A 286 22.96 -8.46 -12.31
C LEU A 286 23.33 -9.74 -13.08
N GLY A 287 22.42 -10.24 -13.91
CA GLY A 287 22.66 -11.39 -14.77
C GLY A 287 23.71 -11.15 -15.86
N LEU A 288 23.87 -9.91 -16.31
CA LEU A 288 24.92 -9.48 -17.23
C LEU A 288 26.27 -9.22 -16.55
N GLY A 289 26.31 -9.20 -15.21
CA GLY A 289 27.51 -8.95 -14.43
C GLY A 289 27.61 -7.55 -13.81
N GLY A 290 26.54 -6.75 -13.85
CA GLY A 290 26.46 -5.51 -13.10
C GLY A 290 26.33 -5.73 -11.59
N ASP A 291 26.47 -4.64 -10.83
CA ASP A 291 26.32 -4.63 -9.38
C ASP A 291 25.00 -3.99 -8.92
N ARG A 292 24.72 -4.04 -7.61
CA ARG A 292 23.48 -3.52 -7.04
C ARG A 292 23.35 -1.99 -7.13
N PRO A 293 24.41 -1.19 -6.88
CA PRO A 293 24.35 0.26 -7.09
C PRO A 293 23.97 0.64 -8.53
N LEU A 294 24.60 0.02 -9.54
CA LEU A 294 24.25 0.28 -10.94
C LEU A 294 22.81 -0.14 -11.25
N ALA A 295 22.37 -1.32 -10.75
CA ALA A 295 20.99 -1.75 -10.93
C ALA A 295 20.01 -0.73 -10.33
N ARG A 296 20.22 -0.26 -9.11
CA ARG A 296 19.38 0.79 -8.49
C ARG A 296 19.40 2.10 -9.28
N ALA A 297 20.57 2.51 -9.80
CA ALA A 297 20.69 3.70 -10.64
C ALA A 297 19.84 3.59 -11.91
N ILE A 298 19.92 2.45 -12.61
CA ILE A 298 19.11 2.17 -13.82
C ILE A 298 17.62 2.13 -13.48
N LEU A 299 17.25 1.52 -12.35
CA LEU A 299 15.85 1.48 -11.88
C LEU A 299 15.31 2.86 -11.50
N GLY A 300 16.19 3.85 -11.32
CA GLY A 300 15.85 5.24 -11.13
C GLY A 300 15.66 6.03 -12.42
N THR A 301 15.58 5.36 -13.58
CA THR A 301 15.39 5.97 -14.91
C THR A 301 14.17 5.36 -15.61
N ARG A 302 13.84 5.87 -16.81
CA ARG A 302 12.79 5.31 -17.69
C ARG A 302 12.94 3.81 -17.98
N LEU A 303 14.16 3.27 -17.95
CA LEU A 303 14.44 1.84 -18.18
C LEU A 303 13.88 0.91 -17.08
N SER A 304 13.32 1.47 -16.01
CA SER A 304 12.69 0.73 -14.92
C SER A 304 11.33 0.16 -15.32
N TYR A 305 10.60 0.82 -16.22
CA TYR A 305 9.28 0.42 -16.72
C TYR A 305 9.22 0.28 -18.25
N GLU A 306 10.12 0.93 -18.99
CA GLU A 306 10.20 0.79 -20.45
C GLU A 306 11.08 -0.38 -20.89
N PHE A 307 10.56 -1.15 -21.86
CA PHE A 307 11.27 -2.26 -22.52
C PHE A 307 11.26 -2.14 -24.05
N GLU A 308 10.89 -0.98 -24.58
CA GLU A 308 10.96 -0.70 -26.01
C GLU A 308 12.42 -0.59 -26.46
N HIS A 309 12.70 -0.92 -27.73
CA HIS A 309 14.05 -0.85 -28.30
C HIS A 309 15.14 -1.57 -27.47
N GLU A 310 14.77 -2.71 -26.87
CA GLU A 310 15.62 -3.47 -25.94
C GLU A 310 17.00 -3.84 -26.51
N GLU A 311 17.14 -4.07 -27.81
CA GLU A 311 18.46 -4.34 -28.41
C GLU A 311 19.46 -3.20 -28.20
N PHE A 312 19.00 -1.95 -28.29
CA PHE A 312 19.82 -0.77 -28.04
C PHE A 312 20.09 -0.63 -26.55
N TRP A 313 19.07 -0.69 -25.70
CA TRP A 313 19.23 -0.53 -24.25
C TRP A 313 20.06 -1.63 -23.61
N LEU A 314 19.98 -2.86 -24.12
CA LEU A 314 20.87 -3.94 -23.73
C LEU A 314 22.34 -3.60 -24.03
N SER A 315 22.61 -2.92 -25.14
CA SER A 315 23.97 -2.45 -25.46
C SER A 315 24.44 -1.36 -24.49
N VAL A 316 23.53 -0.47 -24.06
CA VAL A 316 23.79 0.58 -23.05
C VAL A 316 24.06 -0.04 -21.68
N ILE A 317 23.24 -0.99 -21.24
CA ILE A 317 23.43 -1.70 -19.97
C ILE A 317 24.78 -2.42 -19.95
N ARG A 318 25.14 -3.12 -21.03
CA ARG A 318 26.47 -3.75 -21.16
C ARG A 318 27.59 -2.72 -21.11
N TRP A 319 27.39 -1.56 -21.72
CA TRP A 319 28.37 -0.48 -21.68
C TRP A 319 28.55 0.06 -20.26
N PHE A 320 27.48 0.26 -19.48
CA PHE A 320 27.58 0.64 -18.06
C PHE A 320 28.29 -0.42 -17.22
N ILE A 321 28.10 -1.71 -17.51
CA ILE A 321 28.79 -2.79 -16.78
C ILE A 321 30.29 -2.80 -17.10
N GLN A 322 30.68 -2.45 -18.33
CA GLN A 322 32.07 -2.44 -18.77
C GLN A 322 32.81 -1.16 -18.36
N ASN A 323 32.09 -0.09 -18.05
CA ASN A 323 32.65 1.22 -17.74
C ASN A 323 32.12 1.70 -16.37
N PRO A 324 32.98 1.82 -15.35
CA PRO A 324 32.55 2.33 -14.05
C PRO A 324 32.03 3.78 -14.19
N ILE A 325 30.72 3.95 -14.02
CA ILE A 325 30.04 5.25 -14.02
C ILE A 325 29.49 5.49 -12.62
N VAL A 326 29.52 6.73 -12.15
CA VAL A 326 28.94 7.07 -10.86
C VAL A 326 27.42 6.91 -10.97
N PRO A 327 26.72 6.26 -10.02
CA PRO A 327 25.27 6.05 -10.07
C PRO A 327 24.43 7.29 -10.41
N ALA A 328 24.84 8.48 -9.95
CA ALA A 328 24.17 9.74 -10.23
C ALA A 328 24.22 10.19 -11.71
N GLU A 329 25.22 9.72 -12.47
CA GLU A 329 25.40 10.08 -13.88
C GLU A 329 24.54 9.21 -14.82
N VAL A 330 24.12 8.03 -14.36
CA VAL A 330 23.35 7.05 -15.16
C VAL A 330 22.09 7.68 -15.73
N GLY A 331 21.33 8.43 -14.92
CA GLY A 331 20.11 9.10 -15.36
C GLY A 331 20.35 10.07 -16.51
N GLY A 332 21.33 10.96 -16.38
CA GLY A 332 21.65 11.93 -17.42
C GLY A 332 22.14 11.30 -18.72
N ILE A 333 22.90 10.20 -18.62
CA ILE A 333 23.31 9.42 -19.80
C ILE A 333 22.10 8.77 -20.48
N VAL A 334 21.20 8.14 -19.72
CA VAL A 334 20.00 7.51 -20.27
C VAL A 334 19.12 8.54 -20.97
N ASP A 335 18.87 9.70 -20.36
CA ASP A 335 18.07 10.78 -20.95
C ASP A 335 18.71 11.36 -22.21
N TYR A 336 20.01 11.60 -22.20
CA TYR A 336 20.74 12.03 -23.38
C TYR A 336 20.63 11.01 -24.52
N LEU A 337 20.91 9.73 -24.25
CA LEU A 337 20.86 8.68 -25.27
C LEU A 337 19.44 8.52 -25.85
N HIS A 338 18.42 8.62 -25.00
CA HIS A 338 17.02 8.59 -25.43
C HIS A 338 16.70 9.77 -26.35
N ASN A 339 17.04 10.99 -25.91
CA ASN A 339 16.83 12.21 -26.68
C ASN A 339 17.52 12.16 -28.05
N GLN A 340 18.79 11.78 -28.09
CA GLN A 340 19.56 11.73 -29.32
C GLN A 340 19.05 10.66 -30.30
N ARG A 341 18.57 9.52 -29.81
CA ARG A 341 18.24 8.38 -30.67
C ARG A 341 16.76 8.32 -31.07
N PHE A 342 15.85 8.76 -30.21
CA PHE A 342 14.42 8.49 -30.37
C PHE A 342 13.55 9.75 -30.41
N VAL A 343 13.96 10.85 -29.76
CA VAL A 343 13.13 12.07 -29.71
C VAL A 343 13.26 12.83 -31.03
N ILE A 344 12.12 13.08 -31.67
CA ILE A 344 12.03 13.82 -32.93
C ILE A 344 11.95 15.30 -32.63
N GLU A 345 12.93 16.10 -33.06
CA GLU A 345 12.86 17.56 -32.94
C GLU A 345 11.72 18.14 -33.80
N ARG A 346 10.63 18.54 -33.16
CA ARG A 346 9.52 19.24 -33.80
C ARG A 346 9.82 20.73 -33.93
N VAL A 347 10.81 21.08 -34.75
CA VAL A 347 10.92 22.47 -35.23
C VAL A 347 9.69 22.73 -36.10
N ARG A 348 8.90 23.78 -35.80
CA ARG A 348 7.81 24.24 -36.67
C ARG A 348 8.38 24.52 -38.06
N ARG A 349 8.13 23.61 -38.99
CA ARG A 349 8.67 23.63 -40.35
C ARG A 349 7.56 23.89 -41.37
N GLN A 350 7.93 24.53 -42.48
CA GLN A 350 6.99 24.88 -43.55
C GLN A 350 6.56 23.60 -44.31
N PRO A 351 5.41 23.61 -45.00
CA PRO A 351 4.96 22.45 -45.78
C PRO A 351 5.99 22.12 -46.88
N GLY A 352 6.67 20.98 -46.77
CA GLY A 352 7.69 20.52 -47.73
C GLY A 352 8.99 19.99 -47.11
N ASP A 353 9.19 20.18 -45.80
CA ASP A 353 10.35 19.64 -45.09
C ASP A 353 10.31 18.10 -44.95
N GLU A 354 11.48 17.45 -45.08
CA GLU A 354 11.64 16.01 -44.87
C GLU A 354 11.10 15.57 -43.49
N ALA A 355 10.57 14.35 -43.42
CA ALA A 355 10.02 13.77 -42.19
C ALA A 355 11.00 13.97 -41.02
N ALA A 356 10.52 14.57 -39.93
CA ALA A 356 11.33 14.89 -38.77
C ALA A 356 11.96 13.60 -38.21
N ARG A 357 13.28 13.64 -37.97
CA ARG A 357 14.07 12.51 -37.47
C ARG A 357 14.74 12.89 -36.15
N PRO A 358 15.05 11.90 -35.30
CA PRO A 358 15.91 12.12 -34.15
C PRO A 358 17.29 12.66 -34.57
N PRO A 359 18.03 13.35 -33.68
CA PRO A 359 19.36 13.87 -34.00
C PRO A 359 20.34 12.80 -34.49
N GLN A 360 20.30 11.61 -33.89
CA GLN A 360 21.17 10.47 -34.17
C GLN A 360 20.36 9.16 -34.17
N PRO A 361 19.51 8.88 -35.17
CA PRO A 361 18.61 7.71 -35.15
C PRO A 361 19.35 6.36 -35.15
N ASN A 362 20.60 6.36 -35.62
CA ASN A 362 21.47 5.19 -35.68
C ASN A 362 22.54 5.15 -34.57
N LEU A 363 22.37 5.95 -33.51
CA LEU A 363 23.29 6.06 -32.37
C LEU A 363 23.73 4.70 -31.80
N SER A 364 25.02 4.37 -31.82
CA SER A 364 25.54 3.12 -31.26
C SER A 364 26.47 3.38 -30.06
N MET A 365 26.48 2.44 -29.11
CA MET A 365 27.44 2.42 -27.99
C MET A 365 28.81 1.87 -28.36
N LYS A 366 28.95 1.26 -29.55
CA LYS A 366 30.23 0.70 -30.01
C LYS A 366 31.29 1.80 -30.15
N GLY A 367 32.39 1.66 -29.43
CA GLY A 367 33.53 2.59 -29.49
C GLY A 367 33.34 3.90 -28.71
N ARG A 368 32.28 4.04 -27.89
CA ARG A 368 32.09 5.23 -27.05
C ARG A 368 32.94 5.16 -25.79
N SER A 369 33.72 6.21 -25.52
CA SER A 369 34.43 6.40 -24.25
C SER A 369 33.51 7.09 -23.22
N PRO A 370 33.58 6.69 -21.93
CA PRO A 370 32.85 7.33 -20.84
C PRO A 370 33.04 8.84 -20.76
N GLU A 371 34.29 9.29 -20.85
CA GLU A 371 34.67 10.70 -20.70
C GLU A 371 34.12 11.54 -21.85
N VAL A 372 34.11 10.99 -23.07
CA VAL A 372 33.52 11.66 -24.24
C VAL A 372 32.00 11.76 -24.08
N LEU A 373 31.35 10.67 -23.65
CA LEU A 373 29.91 10.66 -23.48
C LEU A 373 29.45 11.64 -22.39
N LEU A 374 30.12 11.66 -21.24
CA LEU A 374 29.80 12.62 -20.17
C LEU A 374 29.96 14.07 -20.64
N ARG A 375 31.02 14.39 -21.38
CA ARG A 375 31.16 15.72 -22.00
C ARG A 375 30.02 16.04 -22.97
N GLN A 376 29.54 15.06 -23.73
CA GLN A 376 28.38 15.25 -24.61
C GLN A 376 27.09 15.50 -23.82
N VAL A 377 26.90 14.81 -22.70
CA VAL A 377 25.77 15.04 -21.77
C VAL A 377 25.85 16.46 -21.19
N GLU A 378 27.03 16.89 -20.73
CA GLU A 378 27.24 18.25 -20.21
C GLU A 378 26.96 19.34 -21.27
N GLN A 379 27.46 19.14 -22.49
CA GLN A 379 27.21 20.06 -23.61
C GLN A 379 25.72 20.11 -23.96
N TRP A 380 25.04 18.96 -23.97
CA TRP A 380 23.61 18.90 -24.21
C TRP A 380 22.83 19.60 -23.09
N HIS A 381 23.19 19.45 -21.82
CA HIS A 381 22.59 20.21 -20.72
C HIS A 381 22.79 21.72 -20.89
N ALA A 382 23.97 22.16 -21.33
CA ALA A 382 24.22 23.57 -21.63
C ALA A 382 23.34 24.07 -22.79
N GLN A 383 23.15 23.27 -23.85
CA GLN A 383 22.25 23.61 -24.96
C GLN A 383 20.79 23.69 -24.53
N LEU A 384 20.31 22.75 -23.70
CA LEU A 384 18.97 22.80 -23.13
C LEU A 384 18.75 24.07 -22.29
N ALA A 385 19.78 24.53 -21.59
CA ALA A 385 19.74 25.79 -20.86
C ALA A 385 19.60 27.02 -21.79
N GLU A 386 20.11 26.96 -23.02
CA GLU A 386 20.03 28.04 -24.02
C GLU A 386 18.69 28.07 -24.77
N LEU A 387 17.90 26.99 -24.71
CA LEU A 387 16.54 26.88 -25.31
C LEU A 387 15.50 27.83 -24.70
N GLN A 388 15.88 28.73 -23.79
CA GLN A 388 15.05 29.87 -23.35
C GLN A 388 14.49 30.72 -24.51
N HIS A 389 15.01 30.55 -25.73
CA HIS A 389 14.62 31.29 -26.93
C HIS A 389 13.65 30.54 -27.88
N CYS A 390 13.24 29.30 -27.56
CA CYS A 390 12.28 28.53 -28.36
C CYS A 390 10.82 28.94 -28.05
N PRO A 391 9.81 28.62 -28.90
CA PRO A 391 8.42 28.92 -28.60
C PRO A 391 7.99 28.12 -27.37
N MET A 392 7.88 28.82 -26.24
CA MET A 392 7.53 28.24 -24.95
C MET A 392 6.12 27.67 -25.00
N ARG A 393 6.01 26.37 -24.73
CA ARG A 393 4.71 25.73 -24.52
C ARG A 393 4.26 26.00 -23.09
N SER A 394 2.95 26.07 -22.93
CA SER A 394 2.27 26.01 -21.64
C SER A 394 1.18 24.96 -21.74
N TRP A 395 0.99 24.19 -20.69
CA TRP A 395 -0.06 23.17 -20.59
C TRP A 395 -0.96 23.44 -19.39
N PRO A 396 -2.22 22.96 -19.41
CA PRO A 396 -3.09 23.06 -18.26
C PRO A 396 -2.55 22.24 -17.08
N PRO A 397 -2.86 22.62 -15.83
CA PRO A 397 -2.49 21.82 -14.67
C PRO A 397 -3.05 20.40 -14.74
N CYS A 398 -2.28 19.41 -14.30
CA CYS A 398 -2.67 18.00 -14.30
C CYS A 398 -3.79 17.64 -13.30
N GLY A 399 -4.23 18.60 -12.48
CA GLY A 399 -5.32 18.44 -11.50
C GLY A 399 -4.90 17.85 -10.16
N ILE A 400 -3.60 17.61 -9.93
CA ILE A 400 -3.04 17.25 -8.63
C ILE A 400 -2.68 18.55 -7.90
N PRO A 401 -3.28 18.84 -6.72
CA PRO A 401 -2.97 20.08 -6.02
C PRO A 401 -1.57 20.03 -5.40
N GLY A 402 -0.86 21.15 -5.50
CA GLY A 402 0.34 21.41 -4.74
C GLY A 402 0.09 21.51 -3.24
N ILE A 403 1.14 21.73 -2.46
CA ILE A 403 1.05 21.98 -1.02
C ILE A 403 1.90 23.17 -0.61
N GLU A 404 1.49 23.79 0.49
CA GLU A 404 2.31 24.62 1.36
C GLU A 404 2.19 24.01 2.76
N TRP A 405 3.33 23.66 3.35
CA TRP A 405 3.38 22.95 4.62
C TRP A 405 4.40 23.58 5.56
N LYS A 406 3.92 24.13 6.68
CA LYS A 406 4.78 24.63 7.76
C LYS A 406 5.39 23.45 8.49
N ASP A 407 6.71 23.42 8.56
CA ASP A 407 7.45 22.40 9.27
C ASP A 407 7.13 22.45 10.78
N PRO A 408 6.56 21.38 11.37
CA PRO A 408 6.21 21.36 12.79
C PRO A 408 7.41 21.13 13.71
N HIS A 409 8.58 20.79 13.16
CA HIS A 409 9.77 20.44 13.93
C HIS A 409 10.74 21.61 14.12
N VAL A 410 10.44 22.79 13.57
CA VAL A 410 11.26 24.00 13.74
C VAL A 410 10.69 24.95 14.80
N PRO A 411 11.56 25.70 15.52
CA PRO A 411 11.12 26.72 16.46
C PRO A 411 10.23 27.79 15.80
N GLU A 412 9.23 28.28 16.54
CA GLU A 412 8.26 29.25 16.02
C GLU A 412 8.89 30.59 15.60
N ASN A 413 10.04 30.93 16.17
CA ASN A 413 10.83 32.12 15.83
C ASN A 413 11.72 31.95 14.58
N LYS A 414 11.79 30.76 13.98
CA LYS A 414 12.48 30.45 12.73
C LYS A 414 11.63 29.49 11.89
N PRO A 415 10.48 29.96 11.39
CA PRO A 415 9.58 29.11 10.63
C PRO A 415 10.23 28.67 9.32
N ARG A 416 9.86 27.46 8.89
CA ARG A 416 10.32 26.83 7.66
C ARG A 416 9.09 26.29 6.93
N TYR A 417 8.92 26.64 5.67
CA TYR A 417 7.79 26.23 4.85
C TYR A 417 8.27 25.41 3.67
N TRP A 418 7.58 24.32 3.41
CA TRP A 418 7.80 23.48 2.24
C TRP A 418 6.69 23.72 1.23
N THR A 419 7.04 24.03 -0.01
CA THR A 419 6.08 24.19 -1.10
C THR A 419 6.32 23.14 -2.18
N ILE A 420 5.23 22.59 -2.71
CA ILE A 420 5.25 21.73 -3.90
C ILE A 420 4.28 22.32 -4.90
N HIS A 421 4.75 22.60 -6.12
CA HIS A 421 3.90 23.09 -7.20
C HIS A 421 4.34 22.54 -8.56
N GLU A 422 3.38 22.46 -9.48
CA GLU A 422 3.58 21.92 -10.83
C GLU A 422 4.33 22.94 -11.72
N LEU A 423 5.23 22.44 -12.56
CA LEU A 423 5.88 23.22 -13.60
C LEU A 423 5.05 23.15 -14.88
N LEU A 424 4.45 24.27 -15.27
CA LEU A 424 3.40 24.31 -16.31
C LEU A 424 3.87 24.83 -17.67
N THR A 425 5.16 25.17 -17.78
CA THR A 425 5.73 25.74 -18.99
C THR A 425 7.12 25.20 -19.27
N THR A 426 7.49 25.18 -20.55
CA THR A 426 8.86 24.91 -21.01
C THR A 426 9.88 25.75 -20.27
N ARG A 427 9.55 27.03 -20.01
CA ARG A 427 10.43 27.96 -19.29
C ARG A 427 10.72 27.52 -17.87
N ASP A 428 9.70 27.00 -17.18
CA ASP A 428 9.82 26.58 -15.81
C ASP A 428 10.62 25.27 -15.70
N LEU A 429 10.43 24.33 -16.65
CA LEU A 429 11.29 23.14 -16.77
C LEU A 429 12.76 23.47 -17.03
N VAL A 430 13.03 24.42 -17.96
CA VAL A 430 14.40 24.87 -18.25
C VAL A 430 15.05 25.52 -17.02
N ARG A 431 14.31 26.40 -16.33
CA ARG A 431 14.81 27.06 -15.10
C ARG A 431 15.08 26.06 -13.98
N GLU A 432 14.18 25.08 -13.80
CA GLU A 432 14.36 24.01 -12.85
C GLU A 432 15.62 23.19 -13.18
N GLY A 433 15.74 22.73 -14.44
CA GLY A 433 16.90 21.97 -14.91
C GLY A 433 18.22 22.71 -14.74
N GLN A 434 18.25 24.03 -15.00
CA GLN A 434 19.43 24.89 -14.76
C GLN A 434 19.79 24.97 -13.28
N LYS A 435 18.80 25.23 -12.41
CA LYS A 435 19.02 25.40 -10.97
C LYS A 435 19.43 24.09 -10.29
N MET A 436 18.87 22.98 -10.78
CA MET A 436 19.07 21.64 -10.25
C MET A 436 20.18 20.84 -10.95
N HIS A 437 20.74 21.33 -12.06
CA HIS A 437 21.75 20.63 -12.86
C HIS A 437 21.32 19.21 -13.29
N HIS A 438 20.14 19.09 -13.90
CA HIS A 438 19.63 17.82 -14.45
C HIS A 438 18.69 18.02 -15.65
N CYS A 439 18.31 16.92 -16.30
CA CYS A 439 17.70 16.86 -17.64
C CYS A 439 16.20 17.17 -17.71
N VAL A 440 15.55 17.69 -16.65
CA VAL A 440 14.09 17.81 -16.61
C VAL A 440 13.48 18.64 -17.76
N ALA A 441 14.26 19.55 -18.35
CA ALA A 441 13.86 20.30 -19.55
C ALA A 441 13.53 19.41 -20.76
N SER A 442 14.07 18.18 -20.80
CA SER A 442 13.79 17.20 -21.86
C SER A 442 12.41 16.54 -21.77
N TYR A 443 11.68 16.73 -20.66
CA TYR A 443 10.34 16.18 -20.43
C TYR A 443 9.21 17.09 -20.98
N ASP A 444 9.55 18.09 -21.80
CA ASP A 444 8.62 19.10 -22.31
C ASP A 444 7.52 18.51 -23.19
N ASP A 445 7.83 17.47 -23.97
CA ASP A 445 6.85 16.77 -24.79
C ASP A 445 5.89 15.95 -23.92
N GLU A 446 6.42 15.17 -22.97
CA GLU A 446 5.65 14.32 -22.07
C GLU A 446 4.71 15.15 -21.15
N CYS A 447 5.16 16.34 -20.72
CA CYS A 447 4.30 17.27 -19.98
C CYS A 447 3.21 17.88 -20.86
N PHE A 448 3.54 18.17 -22.13
CA PHE A 448 2.59 18.76 -23.06
C PHE A 448 1.53 17.77 -23.53
N THR A 449 1.88 16.50 -23.74
CA THR A 449 0.94 15.42 -24.09
C THR A 449 0.10 14.96 -22.90
N GLY A 450 0.57 15.21 -21.68
CA GLY A 450 -0.11 14.80 -20.45
C GLY A 450 0.23 13.37 -20.03
N ASP A 451 1.37 12.84 -20.50
CA ASP A 451 1.86 11.52 -20.09
C ASP A 451 2.55 11.62 -18.71
N SER A 452 3.22 12.75 -18.44
CA SER A 452 3.91 13.03 -17.18
C SER A 452 3.60 14.43 -16.66
N ALA A 453 3.69 14.61 -15.35
CA ALA A 453 3.66 15.93 -14.72
C ALA A 453 4.89 16.12 -13.83
N ILE A 454 5.54 17.28 -13.97
CA ILE A 454 6.72 17.63 -13.19
C ILE A 454 6.36 18.64 -12.11
N PHE A 455 6.77 18.35 -10.88
CA PHE A 455 6.61 19.23 -9.73
C PHE A 455 7.98 19.64 -9.19
N THR A 456 8.08 20.87 -8.68
CA THR A 456 9.22 21.33 -7.90
C THR A 456 8.86 21.32 -6.42
N MET A 457 9.78 20.86 -5.58
CA MET A 457 9.74 21.03 -4.13
C MET A 457 10.74 22.11 -3.72
N GLU A 458 10.27 23.07 -2.92
CA GLU A 458 11.06 24.19 -2.42
C GLU A 458 10.97 24.28 -0.90
N ILE A 459 12.00 24.86 -0.30
CA ILE A 459 12.08 25.16 1.12
C ILE A 459 12.28 26.66 1.30
N ASP A 460 11.33 27.32 1.96
CA ASP A 460 11.43 28.71 2.39
C ASP A 460 11.81 28.75 3.87
N SER A 461 12.93 29.42 4.16
CA SER A 461 13.47 29.56 5.50
C SER A 461 14.00 30.97 5.70
N PHE A 462 14.48 31.29 6.91
CA PHE A 462 15.12 32.58 7.17
C PHE A 462 16.36 32.85 6.26
N ALA A 463 16.97 31.80 5.69
CA ALA A 463 18.07 31.92 4.74
C ALA A 463 17.61 32.27 3.31
N GLY A 464 16.30 32.21 3.05
CA GLY A 464 15.69 32.40 1.73
C GLY A 464 15.07 31.11 1.18
N LEU A 465 14.55 31.24 -0.05
CA LEU A 465 13.93 30.16 -0.81
C LEU A 465 14.98 29.34 -1.55
N GLU A 466 15.03 28.05 -1.28
CA GLU A 466 15.92 27.08 -1.95
C GLU A 466 15.12 25.97 -2.63
N LYS A 467 15.66 25.46 -3.75
CA LYS A 467 15.13 24.27 -4.43
C LYS A 467 15.61 23.02 -3.71
N ALA A 468 14.69 22.11 -3.41
CA ALA A 468 14.99 20.86 -2.72
C ALA A 468 15.12 19.70 -3.71
N VAL A 469 14.00 19.31 -4.34
CA VAL A 469 13.94 18.20 -5.31
C VAL A 469 12.94 18.49 -6.43
N THR A 470 13.18 17.90 -7.58
CA THR A 470 12.25 17.82 -8.71
C THR A 470 11.60 16.44 -8.70
N ILE A 471 10.29 16.41 -8.93
CA ILE A 471 9.43 15.23 -8.77
C ILE A 471 8.70 14.98 -10.08
N GLU A 472 8.79 13.77 -10.60
CA GLU A 472 8.05 13.32 -11.78
C GLU A 472 6.90 12.40 -11.36
N VAL A 473 5.71 12.69 -11.89
CA VAL A 473 4.49 11.93 -11.66
C VAL A 473 4.00 11.37 -12.99
N SER A 474 3.87 10.04 -13.09
CA SER A 474 3.11 9.41 -14.17
C SER A 474 1.62 9.68 -13.95
N LEU A 475 0.97 10.28 -14.94
CA LEU A 475 -0.44 10.66 -14.84
C LEU A 475 -1.38 9.47 -15.05
N ASP A 476 -0.99 8.50 -15.87
CA ASP A 476 -1.73 7.26 -16.08
C ASP A 476 -1.82 6.43 -14.79
N ASP A 477 -0.70 6.29 -14.08
CA ASP A 477 -0.63 5.47 -12.87
C ASP A 477 -0.93 6.25 -11.58
N ARG A 478 -0.98 7.58 -11.66
CA ARG A 478 -1.00 8.51 -10.50
C ARG A 478 0.07 8.14 -9.48
N GLU A 479 1.29 7.96 -9.98
CA GLU A 479 2.44 7.49 -9.22
C GLU A 479 3.63 8.43 -9.40
N ILE A 480 4.28 8.77 -8.28
CA ILE A 480 5.56 9.46 -8.27
C ILE A 480 6.62 8.42 -8.65
N ILE A 481 7.13 8.55 -9.86
CA ILE A 481 8.04 7.56 -10.48
C ILE A 481 9.51 7.95 -10.33
N GLN A 482 9.81 9.25 -10.17
CA GLN A 482 11.17 9.73 -9.99
C GLN A 482 11.21 10.98 -9.09
N VAL A 483 12.23 11.06 -8.24
CA VAL A 483 12.56 12.25 -7.44
C VAL A 483 14.07 12.46 -7.45
N ARG A 484 14.52 13.65 -7.84
CA ARG A 484 15.94 13.99 -7.95
C ARG A 484 16.21 15.36 -7.35
N GLY A 485 17.23 15.42 -6.49
CA GLY A 485 17.77 16.69 -6.03
C GLY A 485 18.82 17.24 -6.99
N LYS A 486 19.47 18.32 -6.56
CA LYS A 486 20.55 18.96 -7.32
C LYS A 486 21.65 17.95 -7.73
N CYS A 487 22.07 18.00 -9.00
CA CYS A 487 23.02 17.08 -9.62
C CYS A 487 22.59 15.60 -9.54
N ASN A 488 21.30 15.32 -9.77
CA ASN A 488 20.70 13.99 -9.69
C ASN A 488 20.89 13.26 -8.34
N ARG A 489 21.16 14.00 -7.27
CA ARG A 489 21.30 13.39 -5.94
C ARG A 489 19.99 12.70 -5.53
N VAL A 490 20.14 11.69 -4.69
CA VAL A 490 19.02 11.01 -4.04
C VAL A 490 18.33 11.96 -3.06
N MET A 491 17.03 11.74 -2.84
CA MET A 491 16.24 12.52 -1.90
C MET A 491 16.65 12.23 -0.46
N THR A 492 16.69 13.26 0.38
CA THR A 492 16.98 13.15 1.82
C THR A 492 15.77 12.69 2.62
N ASP A 493 15.98 12.26 3.87
CA ASP A 493 14.87 11.84 4.75
C ASP A 493 13.89 12.98 5.08
N GLU A 494 14.37 14.22 5.23
CA GLU A 494 13.49 15.40 5.45
C GLU A 494 12.57 15.63 4.25
N GLU A 495 13.12 15.59 3.03
CA GLU A 495 12.36 15.72 1.78
C GLU A 495 11.38 14.55 1.60
N HIS A 496 11.77 13.34 2.01
CA HIS A 496 10.90 12.15 1.97
C HIS A 496 9.66 12.31 2.87
N VAL A 497 9.81 12.92 4.06
CA VAL A 497 8.69 13.20 4.96
C VAL A 497 7.69 14.14 4.30
N VAL A 498 8.18 15.21 3.66
CA VAL A 498 7.35 16.18 2.92
C VAL A 498 6.65 15.50 1.73
N LEU A 499 7.39 14.73 0.93
CA LEU A 499 6.85 13.98 -0.21
C LEU A 499 5.75 13.01 0.23
N THR A 500 5.98 12.28 1.32
CA THR A 500 4.99 11.35 1.89
C THR A 500 3.75 12.07 2.39
N HIS A 501 3.91 13.25 3.00
CA HIS A 501 2.79 14.08 3.43
C HIS A 501 1.96 14.52 2.22
N TRP A 502 2.61 15.01 1.17
CA TRP A 502 1.96 15.42 -0.08
C TRP A 502 1.23 14.26 -0.74
N ALA A 503 1.90 13.13 -0.96
CA ALA A 503 1.32 11.96 -1.62
C ALA A 503 0.09 11.42 -0.88
N LYS A 504 0.10 11.41 0.46
CA LYS A 504 -1.08 11.04 1.26
C LYS A 504 -2.26 12.00 1.06
N ARG A 505 -1.99 13.30 0.97
CA ARG A 505 -3.03 14.33 0.81
C ARG A 505 -3.64 14.30 -0.60
N THR A 506 -2.84 14.00 -1.62
CA THR A 506 -3.27 13.97 -3.03
C THR A 506 -3.71 12.58 -3.50
N GLY A 507 -3.47 11.54 -2.70
CA GLY A 507 -3.75 10.16 -3.06
C GLY A 507 -2.76 9.57 -4.07
N LEU A 508 -1.60 10.20 -4.27
CA LEU A 508 -0.53 9.68 -5.13
C LEU A 508 0.17 8.49 -4.49
N LYS A 509 0.67 7.60 -5.34
CA LYS A 509 1.58 6.53 -4.94
C LYS A 509 3.01 7.05 -4.98
N ILE A 510 3.86 6.54 -4.12
CA ILE A 510 5.31 6.78 -4.21
C ILE A 510 5.93 5.47 -4.66
N SER A 511 6.59 5.49 -5.82
CA SER A 511 7.35 4.34 -6.28
C SER A 511 8.39 3.98 -5.20
N PRO A 512 8.53 2.69 -4.82
CA PRO A 512 9.42 2.26 -3.73
C PRO A 512 10.90 2.67 -3.87
N TYR A 513 11.29 3.18 -5.03
CA TYR A 513 12.65 3.50 -5.46
C TYR A 513 13.01 4.97 -5.39
N VAL A 514 12.01 5.80 -5.10
CA VAL A 514 12.22 7.21 -4.79
C VAL A 514 13.15 7.37 -3.57
N ARG A 515 13.23 6.35 -2.70
CA ARG A 515 14.18 6.26 -1.58
C ARG A 515 15.31 5.29 -1.92
N SER A 516 16.37 5.78 -2.55
CA SER A 516 17.59 4.99 -2.78
C SER A 516 18.60 5.27 -1.68
N GLU A 517 18.36 4.73 -0.49
CA GLU A 517 19.32 4.38 0.57
C GLU A 517 18.50 3.90 1.78
N GLU A 518 18.94 2.84 2.44
CA GLU A 518 18.33 2.25 3.65
C GLU A 518 17.02 1.45 3.51
N TYR A 519 17.15 0.15 3.25
CA TYR A 519 16.57 -0.88 4.12
C TYR A 519 17.48 -2.12 4.04
N VAL A 520 18.39 -2.22 5.02
CA VAL A 520 19.16 -3.44 5.34
C VAL A 520 18.23 -4.57 5.73
#